data_AF-A0A973D320-F1
#
_entry.id   AF-A0A973D320-F1
#
_cell.length_a   1.000
_cell.length_b   1.000
_cell.length_c   1.000
_cell.angle_alpha   90.00
_cell.angle_beta   90.00
_cell.angle_gamma   90.00
#
_symmetry.space_group_name_H-M   'P 1'
#
loop_
_entity.id
_entity.type
_entity.pdbx_description
1 polymer ?
#
loop_
_entity_poly.entity_id
_entity_poly.type
_entity_poly.pdbx_seq_one_letter_code
_entity_poly.pdbx_strand_id
1 'polypeptide(L)'
;PNVFELHLGTDPLDASSHPKDSDGDSMPDSFDTDRDGDGYANNLDTFPDDSEEWGDLDADGIGDNADGERDNDGFPNQDEIAAGSDDRDPKSIPEDLDEDGIADVADDDIDGDGHLNAVDLFPRDKNDWFDLDKDGIGDNADGDRDGDRINNDYELRLGFNPNSVLSVPSDLDKDAIPDALDEDIDGDFIANALDVFPLNKNEWLDYDGDGKGNNGDLDRDGDNISNEYEKILGTNDLDARDTPADLDNDGIPDSLDDNRDGDDYLNKDDLFPDNRLEWADMDGDGRGDNSDLDIDGDKISNEFEIQLGFDHLNLNSTPPDMDRDSIPDSLDEDKDGDDVANATDKFPADVNEWLDMDGDGTGDNSDLDRDGDRISNDYELSLSFDPNDARSTPVDTDKDGIPDALDKDRDGDNIDDVADVFPDDKLEWADLDQDGIGDNSDKDRDGDGFNNRYEVIEKTNPADFFSFPDHIKPVVEKVSWRNSISLIGMAFDDGMGVSEVWLEDEAGHVWPGHFLYASHFKVSLEAGEDEIEGGLSLVLVDKAGNKSIQSISSPVKEQLSSDE
;
A
#
# COMPACT_ATOMS: atom_id res chain seq x y z
N PRO A 1 139.41 51.77 -99.68
CA PRO A 1 138.88 50.39 -99.64
C PRO A 1 138.43 50.05 -98.22
N ASN A 2 137.11 49.93 -98.04
CA ASN A 2 136.45 49.75 -96.75
C ASN A 2 136.68 48.31 -96.26
N VAL A 3 137.23 48.14 -95.06
CA VAL A 3 137.67 46.83 -94.53
C VAL A 3 136.50 46.01 -93.98
N PHE A 4 135.33 46.64 -93.80
CA PHE A 4 134.13 46.03 -93.20
C PHE A 4 133.32 45.15 -94.16
N GLU A 5 133.03 45.61 -95.39
CA GLU A 5 132.21 44.85 -96.36
C GLU A 5 132.82 43.48 -96.73
N LEU A 6 134.16 43.42 -96.80
CA LEU A 6 134.88 42.18 -97.09
C LEU A 6 134.80 41.13 -95.96
N HIS A 7 134.57 41.54 -94.71
CA HIS A 7 134.42 40.63 -93.56
C HIS A 7 132.99 40.10 -93.39
N LEU A 8 132.00 40.85 -93.89
CA LEU A 8 130.57 40.50 -93.84
C LEU A 8 130.09 39.73 -95.07
N GLY A 9 131.00 39.39 -95.99
CA GLY A 9 130.69 38.59 -97.18
C GLY A 9 129.95 39.34 -98.28
N THR A 10 129.91 40.68 -98.23
CA THR A 10 129.28 41.53 -99.24
C THR A 10 130.31 42.15 -100.20
N ASP A 11 129.94 42.40 -101.46
CA ASP A 11 130.87 42.89 -102.48
C ASP A 11 131.14 44.42 -102.33
N PRO A 12 132.36 44.85 -101.98
CA PRO A 12 132.69 46.26 -101.76
C PRO A 12 132.68 47.12 -103.04
N LEU A 13 132.52 46.51 -104.22
CA LEU A 13 132.43 47.20 -105.51
C LEU A 13 131.01 47.27 -106.07
N ASP A 14 130.01 46.65 -105.42
CA ASP A 14 128.59 46.69 -105.78
C ASP A 14 127.78 47.47 -104.74
N ALA A 15 127.29 48.65 -105.14
CA ALA A 15 126.51 49.53 -104.27
C ALA A 15 125.14 48.95 -103.85
N SER A 16 124.70 47.82 -104.41
CA SER A 16 123.47 47.13 -104.03
C SER A 16 123.68 45.91 -103.13
N SER A 17 124.93 45.53 -102.86
CA SER A 17 125.28 44.40 -102.01
C SER A 17 125.42 44.86 -100.55
N HIS A 18 124.32 44.83 -99.79
CA HIS A 18 124.32 45.12 -98.35
C HIS A 18 124.08 43.86 -97.50
N PRO A 19 124.56 43.83 -96.24
CA PRO A 19 124.24 42.74 -95.31
C PRO A 19 122.73 42.63 -95.06
N LYS A 20 122.24 41.43 -94.69
CA LYS A 20 120.85 41.22 -94.27
C LYS A 20 120.60 41.98 -92.96
N ASP A 21 119.43 42.61 -92.87
CA ASP A 21 118.95 43.48 -91.79
C ASP A 21 117.43 43.23 -91.74
N SER A 22 117.00 42.39 -90.78
CA SER A 22 115.66 41.80 -90.75
C SER A 22 114.63 42.68 -90.04
N ASP A 23 115.04 43.42 -89.02
CA ASP A 23 114.22 44.41 -88.31
C ASP A 23 114.26 45.81 -88.98
N GLY A 24 115.24 46.04 -89.86
CA GLY A 24 115.37 47.26 -90.64
C GLY A 24 115.96 48.43 -89.85
N ASP A 25 116.67 48.18 -88.74
CA ASP A 25 117.25 49.22 -87.89
C ASP A 25 118.58 49.80 -88.45
N SER A 26 119.02 49.30 -89.61
CA SER A 26 120.28 49.59 -90.29
C SER A 26 121.52 48.93 -89.67
N MET A 27 121.35 47.97 -88.77
CA MET A 27 122.37 47.03 -88.29
C MET A 27 122.25 45.70 -89.05
N PRO A 28 123.37 45.13 -89.52
CA PRO A 28 123.33 43.79 -90.09
C PRO A 28 122.94 42.71 -89.07
N ASP A 29 122.07 41.76 -89.42
CA ASP A 29 121.66 40.57 -88.61
C ASP A 29 122.84 39.88 -87.90
N SER A 30 123.99 39.84 -88.56
CA SER A 30 125.22 39.20 -88.06
C SER A 30 125.85 39.91 -86.85
N PHE A 31 125.52 41.17 -86.66
CA PHE A 31 125.95 42.03 -85.56
C PHE A 31 124.76 42.54 -84.73
N ASP A 32 123.54 42.23 -85.15
CA ASP A 32 122.35 42.60 -84.43
C ASP A 32 122.20 41.80 -83.15
N THR A 33 121.83 42.49 -82.09
CA THR A 33 121.51 41.90 -80.81
C THR A 33 120.04 41.54 -80.68
N ASP A 34 119.16 42.03 -81.55
CA ASP A 34 117.71 41.80 -81.61
C ASP A 34 117.31 41.81 -83.10
N ARG A 35 117.27 40.62 -83.72
CA ARG A 35 117.27 40.52 -85.19
C ARG A 35 115.89 40.77 -85.79
N ASP A 36 114.82 40.43 -85.09
CA ASP A 36 113.44 40.61 -85.56
C ASP A 36 112.76 41.85 -84.94
N GLY A 37 113.39 42.48 -83.95
CA GLY A 37 113.01 43.78 -83.44
C GLY A 37 111.81 43.75 -82.50
N ASP A 38 111.53 42.61 -81.86
CA ASP A 38 110.42 42.43 -80.93
C ASP A 38 110.73 42.97 -79.51
N GLY A 39 112.00 43.31 -79.26
CA GLY A 39 112.50 43.85 -78.01
C GLY A 39 113.17 42.81 -77.09
N TYR A 40 113.23 41.54 -77.48
CA TYR A 40 114.01 40.48 -76.84
C TYR A 40 115.31 40.25 -77.59
N ALA A 41 116.43 40.23 -76.86
CA ALA A 41 117.71 40.01 -77.50
C ALA A 41 117.82 38.57 -78.02
N ASN A 42 118.41 38.37 -79.20
CA ASN A 42 118.62 37.08 -79.88
C ASN A 42 119.15 35.93 -79.01
N ASN A 43 119.82 36.24 -77.89
CA ASN A 43 120.40 35.25 -76.97
C ASN A 43 119.50 34.91 -75.77
N LEU A 44 118.38 35.61 -75.62
CA LEU A 44 117.33 35.42 -74.62
C LEU A 44 115.97 35.11 -75.26
N ASP A 45 115.89 35.27 -76.58
CA ASP A 45 114.77 34.92 -77.42
C ASP A 45 114.92 33.47 -77.94
N THR A 46 113.87 32.67 -77.78
CA THR A 46 113.84 31.28 -78.26
C THR A 46 113.52 31.20 -79.75
N PHE A 47 112.89 32.23 -80.32
CA PHE A 47 112.57 32.38 -81.75
C PHE A 47 113.16 33.69 -82.34
N PRO A 48 114.50 33.83 -82.45
CA PRO A 48 115.20 35.09 -82.85
C PRO A 48 114.99 35.59 -84.28
N ASP A 49 114.05 35.01 -85.01
CA ASP A 49 113.69 35.38 -86.39
C ASP A 49 112.16 35.57 -86.53
N ASP A 50 111.37 35.53 -85.43
CA ASP A 50 109.92 35.66 -85.39
C ASP A 50 109.46 36.70 -84.35
N SER A 51 109.14 37.91 -84.83
CA SER A 51 108.76 39.02 -83.96
C SER A 51 107.48 38.84 -83.14
N GLU A 52 106.71 37.78 -83.36
CA GLU A 52 105.48 37.48 -82.60
C GLU A 52 105.73 36.51 -81.44
N GLU A 53 106.91 35.89 -81.34
CA GLU A 53 107.22 34.84 -80.36
C GLU A 53 108.62 35.02 -79.75
N TRP A 54 108.72 34.98 -78.42
CA TRP A 54 110.02 35.13 -77.73
C TRP A 54 110.32 34.02 -76.72
N GLY A 55 109.29 33.30 -76.26
CA GLY A 55 109.36 32.29 -75.22
C GLY A 55 108.74 30.96 -75.68
N ASP A 56 109.25 29.87 -75.12
CA ASP A 56 108.79 28.49 -75.33
C ASP A 56 108.90 27.80 -73.95
N LEU A 57 107.84 27.90 -73.14
CA LEU A 57 107.86 27.54 -71.73
C LEU A 57 107.99 26.02 -71.53
N ASP A 58 107.33 25.23 -72.37
CA ASP A 58 107.32 23.76 -72.29
C ASP A 58 108.36 23.09 -73.22
N ALA A 59 108.97 23.87 -74.12
CA ALA A 59 109.98 23.45 -75.08
C ALA A 59 109.47 22.48 -76.16
N ASP A 60 108.20 22.59 -76.56
CA ASP A 60 107.62 21.80 -77.65
C ASP A 60 107.93 22.35 -79.06
N GLY A 61 108.42 23.58 -79.13
CA GLY A 61 108.80 24.30 -80.35
C GLY A 61 107.71 25.19 -80.94
N ILE A 62 106.58 25.38 -80.25
CA ILE A 62 105.57 26.40 -80.49
C ILE A 62 105.84 27.56 -79.52
N GLY A 63 105.74 28.80 -80.00
CA GLY A 63 105.94 29.95 -79.12
C GLY A 63 104.77 30.18 -78.17
N ASP A 64 105.07 30.64 -76.95
CA ASP A 64 104.11 30.85 -75.86
C ASP A 64 102.85 31.64 -76.27
N ASN A 65 102.92 32.55 -77.25
CA ASN A 65 101.78 33.37 -77.64
C ASN A 65 100.81 32.62 -78.58
N ALA A 66 101.31 31.70 -79.41
CA ALA A 66 100.54 30.84 -80.29
C ALA A 66 100.14 29.51 -79.64
N ASP A 67 100.80 29.13 -78.55
CA ASP A 67 100.54 27.87 -77.87
C ASP A 67 99.21 27.86 -77.11
N GLY A 68 98.45 26.77 -77.28
CA GLY A 68 97.19 26.50 -76.61
C GLY A 68 97.32 25.78 -75.27
N GLU A 69 98.50 25.27 -74.94
CA GLU A 69 98.80 24.50 -73.70
C GLU A 69 100.23 24.81 -73.22
N ARG A 70 100.41 26.02 -72.68
CA ARG A 70 101.72 26.66 -72.49
C ARG A 70 102.69 25.92 -71.57
N ASP A 71 102.19 25.11 -70.64
CA ASP A 71 103.02 24.35 -69.70
C ASP A 71 102.88 22.83 -69.82
N ASN A 72 102.06 22.37 -70.78
CA ASN A 72 101.91 20.97 -71.20
C ASN A 72 101.51 20.01 -70.07
N ASP A 73 100.60 20.45 -69.19
CA ASP A 73 100.14 19.68 -68.04
C ASP A 73 98.91 18.79 -68.31
N GLY A 74 98.31 18.89 -69.50
CA GLY A 74 97.14 18.16 -69.95
C GLY A 74 95.90 19.04 -70.16
N PHE A 75 95.90 20.30 -69.70
CA PHE A 75 94.75 21.19 -69.77
C PHE A 75 94.98 22.40 -70.70
N PRO A 76 94.06 22.71 -71.62
CA PRO A 76 94.20 23.89 -72.48
C PRO A 76 94.20 25.19 -71.67
N ASN A 77 95.02 26.16 -72.09
CA ASN A 77 95.15 27.49 -71.47
C ASN A 77 93.78 28.17 -71.23
N GLN A 78 92.81 27.95 -72.13
CA GLN A 78 91.46 28.52 -72.02
C GLN A 78 90.69 27.96 -70.80
N ASP A 79 90.83 26.67 -70.53
CA ASP A 79 90.13 25.98 -69.45
C ASP A 79 90.80 26.27 -68.11
N GLU A 80 92.13 26.38 -68.10
CA GLU A 80 92.90 26.84 -66.95
C GLU A 80 92.54 28.26 -66.52
N ILE A 81 92.48 29.19 -67.48
CA ILE A 81 92.05 30.57 -67.23
C ILE A 81 90.60 30.59 -66.70
N ALA A 82 89.73 29.72 -67.19
CA ALA A 82 88.35 29.61 -66.74
C ALA A 82 88.24 29.02 -65.31
N ALA A 83 89.07 28.04 -64.98
CA ALA A 83 89.20 27.43 -63.65
C ALA A 83 89.95 28.33 -62.66
N GLY A 84 90.67 29.34 -63.15
CA GLY A 84 91.52 30.21 -62.34
C GLY A 84 92.84 29.56 -61.91
N SER A 85 93.26 28.51 -62.62
CA SER A 85 94.60 27.92 -62.52
C SER A 85 95.62 28.73 -63.34
N ASP A 86 96.91 28.52 -63.09
CA ASP A 86 98.01 29.28 -63.72
C ASP A 86 98.53 28.51 -64.94
N ASP A 87 98.23 29.02 -66.15
CA ASP A 87 98.55 28.44 -67.46
C ASP A 87 100.05 28.46 -67.83
N ARG A 88 100.90 28.56 -66.80
CA ARG A 88 102.35 28.66 -66.87
C ARG A 88 103.04 27.90 -65.73
N ASP A 89 102.30 27.22 -64.86
CA ASP A 89 102.82 26.35 -63.81
C ASP A 89 102.18 24.97 -63.92
N PRO A 90 102.90 23.93 -64.41
CA PRO A 90 102.33 22.62 -64.70
C PRO A 90 101.95 21.80 -63.45
N LYS A 91 101.94 22.44 -62.28
CA LYS A 91 101.44 21.92 -61.01
C LYS A 91 100.14 22.57 -60.58
N SER A 92 99.76 23.64 -61.25
CA SER A 92 98.52 24.36 -61.07
C SER A 92 97.49 23.79 -62.04
N ILE A 93 97.07 22.54 -61.83
CA ILE A 93 96.01 21.93 -62.63
C ILE A 93 94.62 22.41 -62.16
N PRO A 94 93.64 22.55 -63.07
CA PRO A 94 92.22 22.66 -62.74
C PRO A 94 91.68 21.48 -61.90
N GLU A 95 90.51 21.67 -61.28
CA GLU A 95 89.76 20.54 -60.69
C GLU A 95 89.18 19.67 -61.83
N ASP A 96 89.25 18.35 -61.66
CA ASP A 96 88.76 17.31 -62.58
C ASP A 96 88.25 16.16 -61.67
N LEU A 97 86.94 16.12 -61.42
CA LEU A 97 86.33 15.30 -60.39
C LEU A 97 86.20 13.82 -60.80
N ASP A 98 85.93 13.54 -62.07
CA ASP A 98 85.79 12.19 -62.59
C ASP A 98 87.09 11.62 -63.20
N GLU A 99 88.13 12.46 -63.28
CA GLU A 99 89.47 12.15 -63.79
C GLU A 99 89.45 11.74 -65.28
N ASP A 100 88.55 12.31 -66.09
CA ASP A 100 88.46 12.04 -67.54
C ASP A 100 89.41 12.88 -68.41
N GLY A 101 90.05 13.89 -67.80
CA GLY A 101 90.97 14.82 -68.45
C GLY A 101 90.33 16.09 -68.98
N ILE A 102 89.06 16.35 -68.67
CA ILE A 102 88.37 17.62 -68.91
C ILE A 102 88.22 18.31 -67.55
N ALA A 103 88.57 19.59 -67.46
CA ALA A 103 88.41 20.33 -66.22
C ALA A 103 86.92 20.49 -65.88
N ASP A 104 86.56 20.45 -64.58
CA ASP A 104 85.18 20.60 -64.05
C ASP A 104 84.44 21.83 -64.62
N VAL A 105 85.17 22.89 -64.99
CA VAL A 105 84.61 24.14 -65.55
C VAL A 105 84.19 24.01 -67.02
N ALA A 106 84.76 23.06 -67.74
CA ALA A 106 84.55 22.78 -69.15
C ALA A 106 83.87 21.42 -69.39
N ASP A 107 83.75 20.61 -68.35
CA ASP A 107 83.08 19.32 -68.39
C ASP A 107 81.55 19.45 -68.33
N ASP A 108 80.87 18.70 -69.18
CA ASP A 108 79.42 18.62 -69.26
C ASP A 108 78.84 17.52 -68.34
N ASP A 109 79.68 16.64 -67.75
CA ASP A 109 79.34 15.51 -66.87
C ASP A 109 80.38 15.35 -65.74
N ILE A 110 80.41 16.33 -64.82
CA ILE A 110 81.51 16.57 -63.87
C ILE A 110 81.85 15.35 -62.99
N ASP A 111 80.91 14.47 -62.68
CA ASP A 111 81.17 13.29 -61.83
C ASP A 111 81.17 11.95 -62.59
N GLY A 112 80.98 12.00 -63.91
CA GLY A 112 81.08 10.86 -64.81
C GLY A 112 80.04 9.77 -64.58
N ASP A 113 78.86 10.09 -64.03
CA ASP A 113 77.78 9.12 -63.81
C ASP A 113 76.94 8.84 -65.07
N GLY A 114 77.13 9.64 -66.13
CA GLY A 114 76.44 9.55 -67.40
C GLY A 114 75.23 10.50 -67.53
N HIS A 115 74.99 11.36 -66.54
CA HIS A 115 73.96 12.39 -66.53
C HIS A 115 74.59 13.79 -66.62
N LEU A 116 74.31 14.49 -67.71
CA LEU A 116 74.87 15.83 -67.92
C LEU A 116 74.49 16.80 -66.78
N ASN A 117 75.44 17.64 -66.36
CA ASN A 117 75.32 18.65 -65.31
C ASN A 117 74.04 19.52 -65.40
N ALA A 118 73.56 19.76 -66.63
CA ALA A 118 72.38 20.59 -66.89
C ALA A 118 71.04 19.94 -66.52
N VAL A 119 71.00 18.61 -66.41
CA VAL A 119 69.80 17.83 -66.07
C VAL A 119 69.97 17.02 -64.78
N ASP A 120 71.21 16.84 -64.35
CA ASP A 120 71.55 16.25 -63.07
C ASP A 120 71.28 17.23 -61.91
N LEU A 121 70.56 16.75 -60.89
CA LEU A 121 70.28 17.51 -59.67
C LEU A 121 71.44 17.47 -58.67
N PHE A 122 72.34 16.49 -58.77
CA PHE A 122 73.56 16.39 -57.99
C PHE A 122 74.81 16.23 -58.89
N PRO A 123 75.20 17.26 -59.69
CA PRO A 123 76.31 17.20 -60.66
C PRO A 123 77.73 16.95 -60.12
N ARG A 124 77.87 16.56 -58.86
CA ARG A 124 79.13 16.26 -58.19
C ARG A 124 79.04 15.00 -57.31
N ASP A 125 77.93 14.26 -57.36
CA ASP A 125 77.75 12.98 -56.67
C ASP A 125 77.36 11.89 -57.66
N LYS A 126 78.38 11.15 -58.10
CA LYS A 126 78.26 10.06 -59.06
C LYS A 126 77.26 8.95 -58.75
N ASN A 127 76.68 8.93 -57.55
CA ASN A 127 75.74 7.90 -57.13
C ASN A 127 74.28 8.36 -57.24
N ASP A 128 74.01 9.63 -57.52
CA ASP A 128 72.66 10.20 -57.47
C ASP A 128 72.48 11.31 -58.49
N TRP A 129 71.37 11.26 -59.24
CA TRP A 129 71.10 12.21 -60.33
C TRP A 129 69.64 12.70 -60.39
N PHE A 130 68.75 12.09 -59.60
CA PHE A 130 67.34 12.48 -59.44
C PHE A 130 67.01 12.68 -57.96
N ASP A 131 66.05 13.56 -57.73
CA ASP A 131 65.45 13.88 -56.42
C ASP A 131 63.95 14.06 -56.67
N LEU A 132 63.21 12.98 -56.46
CA LEU A 132 61.80 12.86 -56.83
C LEU A 132 60.91 13.72 -55.93
N ASP A 133 61.18 13.78 -54.63
CA ASP A 133 60.38 14.50 -53.64
C ASP A 133 60.90 15.92 -53.33
N LYS A 134 62.14 16.21 -53.72
CA LYS A 134 62.84 17.50 -53.58
C LYS A 134 63.26 17.83 -52.16
N ASP A 135 63.58 16.83 -51.35
CA ASP A 135 64.09 17.03 -49.99
C ASP A 135 65.60 17.35 -49.93
N GLY A 136 66.31 17.15 -51.06
CA GLY A 136 67.74 17.37 -51.22
C GLY A 136 68.62 16.15 -50.95
N ILE A 137 68.03 14.97 -50.78
CA ILE A 137 68.67 13.66 -50.78
C ILE A 137 68.38 13.00 -52.13
N GLY A 138 69.39 12.39 -52.76
CA GLY A 138 69.18 11.73 -54.06
C GLY A 138 68.40 10.41 -53.94
N ASP A 139 67.63 10.08 -54.98
CA ASP A 139 66.73 8.93 -55.06
C ASP A 139 67.37 7.56 -54.71
N ASN A 140 68.69 7.40 -54.90
CA ASN A 140 69.41 6.16 -54.61
C ASN A 140 69.89 6.10 -53.15
N ALA A 141 70.11 7.24 -52.50
CA ALA A 141 70.44 7.36 -51.08
C ALA A 141 69.19 7.52 -50.19
N ASP A 142 68.07 7.95 -50.75
CA ASP A 142 66.84 8.24 -50.03
C ASP A 142 66.08 6.99 -49.58
N GLY A 143 65.64 7.02 -48.32
CA GLY A 143 64.83 5.99 -47.68
C GLY A 143 63.33 6.15 -47.91
N ASP A 144 62.86 7.29 -48.41
CA ASP A 144 61.46 7.64 -48.69
C ASP A 144 61.39 8.46 -49.98
N ARG A 145 61.59 7.79 -51.12
CA ARG A 145 61.95 8.47 -52.38
C ARG A 145 60.84 9.39 -52.90
N ASP A 146 59.58 9.09 -52.61
CA ASP A 146 58.46 9.91 -53.05
C ASP A 146 57.96 10.89 -51.98
N GLY A 147 58.52 10.85 -50.77
CA GLY A 147 58.24 11.77 -49.68
C GLY A 147 56.86 11.57 -49.06
N ASP A 148 56.28 10.37 -49.15
CA ASP A 148 54.97 10.04 -48.58
C ASP A 148 55.01 9.66 -47.09
N ARG A 149 56.21 9.62 -46.51
CA ARG A 149 56.57 9.30 -45.12
C ARG A 149 56.67 7.81 -44.81
N ILE A 150 56.44 6.93 -45.78
CA ILE A 150 56.65 5.50 -45.60
C ILE A 150 58.01 5.12 -46.17
N ASN A 151 58.74 4.29 -45.44
CA ASN A 151 60.03 3.84 -45.92
C ASN A 151 59.90 2.93 -47.16
N ASN A 152 60.78 3.15 -48.15
CA ASN A 152 60.89 2.39 -49.38
C ASN A 152 60.93 0.85 -49.15
N ASP A 153 61.57 0.37 -48.08
CA ASP A 153 61.62 -1.08 -47.75
C ASP A 153 60.24 -1.63 -47.35
N TYR A 154 59.46 -0.85 -46.60
CA TYR A 154 58.11 -1.24 -46.21
C TYR A 154 57.17 -1.29 -47.41
N GLU A 155 57.23 -0.30 -48.28
CA GLU A 155 56.44 -0.30 -49.51
C GLU A 155 56.77 -1.50 -50.39
N LEU A 156 58.06 -1.74 -50.65
CA LEU A 156 58.51 -2.88 -51.45
C LEU A 156 58.08 -4.21 -50.83
N ARG A 157 58.16 -4.36 -49.51
CA ARG A 157 57.74 -5.56 -48.79
C ARG A 157 56.23 -5.81 -48.90
N LEU A 158 55.44 -4.74 -48.97
CA LEU A 158 53.98 -4.79 -49.09
C LEU A 158 53.49 -4.75 -50.55
N GLY A 159 54.39 -4.55 -51.52
CA GLY A 159 54.09 -4.54 -52.96
C GLY A 159 53.59 -3.19 -53.47
N PHE A 160 53.86 -2.11 -52.75
CA PHE A 160 53.61 -0.72 -53.13
C PHE A 160 54.79 -0.16 -53.94
N ASN A 161 54.55 0.94 -54.65
CA ASN A 161 55.50 1.56 -55.56
C ASN A 161 56.20 2.76 -54.89
N PRO A 162 57.50 2.65 -54.53
CA PRO A 162 58.26 3.68 -53.78
C PRO A 162 58.61 4.94 -54.58
N ASN A 163 57.96 5.12 -55.73
CA ASN A 163 58.16 6.28 -56.61
C ASN A 163 56.82 7.00 -56.84
N SER A 164 55.82 6.76 -55.99
CA SER A 164 54.49 7.31 -56.16
C SER A 164 53.78 7.48 -54.83
N VAL A 165 53.65 8.73 -54.39
CA VAL A 165 52.85 9.18 -53.24
C VAL A 165 51.37 8.75 -53.20
N LEU A 166 50.86 8.16 -54.28
CA LEU A 166 49.50 7.63 -54.38
C LEU A 166 49.44 6.13 -54.09
N SER A 167 50.60 5.49 -54.05
CA SER A 167 50.80 4.08 -53.75
C SER A 167 51.33 3.95 -52.32
N VAL A 168 50.63 4.55 -51.36
CA VAL A 168 50.97 4.46 -49.94
C VAL A 168 50.18 3.34 -49.26
N PRO A 169 50.81 2.47 -48.45
CA PRO A 169 50.06 1.56 -47.59
C PRO A 169 49.29 2.32 -46.49
N SER A 170 48.33 1.66 -45.84
CA SER A 170 47.62 2.27 -44.71
C SER A 170 48.52 2.35 -43.47
N ASP A 171 48.44 3.47 -42.77
CA ASP A 171 49.18 3.81 -41.56
C ASP A 171 48.23 4.66 -40.69
N LEU A 172 47.55 4.01 -39.73
CA LEU A 172 46.45 4.56 -38.97
C LEU A 172 46.92 5.58 -37.93
N ASP A 173 48.00 5.28 -37.19
CA ASP A 173 48.55 6.13 -36.13
C ASP A 173 49.57 7.16 -36.64
N LYS A 174 50.09 6.96 -37.85
CA LYS A 174 51.05 7.83 -38.56
C LYS A 174 52.44 7.81 -37.97
N ASP A 175 52.89 6.67 -37.47
CA ASP A 175 54.25 6.47 -36.97
C ASP A 175 55.28 6.07 -38.05
N ALA A 176 54.85 5.98 -39.32
CA ALA A 176 55.60 5.53 -40.50
C ALA A 176 55.81 4.01 -40.62
N ILE A 177 55.16 3.21 -39.77
CA ILE A 177 55.07 1.76 -39.89
C ILE A 177 53.67 1.44 -40.44
N PRO A 178 53.57 0.82 -41.62
CA PRO A 178 52.25 0.49 -42.14
C PRO A 178 51.48 -0.51 -41.28
N ASP A 179 50.14 -0.38 -41.22
CA ASP A 179 49.23 -1.21 -40.41
C ASP A 179 49.47 -2.73 -40.56
N ALA A 180 49.90 -3.17 -41.74
CA ALA A 180 50.16 -4.58 -42.04
C ALA A 180 51.44 -5.14 -41.39
N LEU A 181 52.34 -4.26 -40.94
CA LEU A 181 53.62 -4.56 -40.30
C LEU A 181 53.69 -4.04 -38.87
N ASP A 182 52.76 -3.18 -38.49
CA ASP A 182 52.71 -2.55 -37.18
C ASP A 182 52.19 -3.52 -36.09
N GLU A 183 52.84 -3.48 -34.93
CA GLU A 183 52.44 -4.23 -33.75
C GLU A 183 51.45 -3.46 -32.86
N ASP A 184 51.25 -2.16 -33.09
CA ASP A 184 50.38 -1.22 -32.34
C ASP A 184 49.67 -0.25 -33.30
N ILE A 185 48.71 -0.77 -34.08
CA ILE A 185 48.17 -0.08 -35.28
C ILE A 185 47.53 1.28 -34.96
N ASP A 186 46.99 1.48 -33.77
CA ASP A 186 46.33 2.74 -33.40
C ASP A 186 47.17 3.66 -32.50
N GLY A 187 48.35 3.19 -32.08
CA GLY A 187 49.35 3.97 -31.36
C GLY A 187 48.98 4.29 -29.91
N ASP A 188 48.23 3.41 -29.24
CA ASP A 188 47.85 3.58 -27.84
C ASP A 188 48.83 2.94 -26.83
N PHE A 189 49.91 2.37 -27.34
CA PHE A 189 50.96 1.63 -26.62
C PHE A 189 50.59 0.22 -26.17
N ILE A 190 49.46 -0.32 -26.63
CA ILE A 190 49.03 -1.69 -26.37
C ILE A 190 49.08 -2.48 -27.67
N ALA A 191 49.98 -3.46 -27.73
CA ALA A 191 50.14 -4.25 -28.93
C ALA A 191 48.82 -4.92 -29.37
N ASN A 192 48.57 -4.96 -30.68
CA ASN A 192 47.38 -5.52 -31.33
C ASN A 192 46.94 -6.90 -30.80
N ALA A 193 47.89 -7.71 -30.33
CA ALA A 193 47.64 -9.05 -29.81
C ALA A 193 47.05 -9.08 -28.39
N LEU A 194 47.17 -7.98 -27.65
CA LEU A 194 46.67 -7.78 -26.29
C LEU A 194 45.50 -6.78 -26.25
N ASP A 195 45.40 -5.93 -27.25
CA ASP A 195 44.35 -4.94 -27.42
C ASP A 195 43.04 -5.60 -27.91
N VAL A 196 41.94 -5.32 -27.21
CA VAL A 196 40.59 -5.76 -27.63
C VAL A 196 40.05 -4.90 -28.78
N PHE A 197 40.49 -3.64 -28.89
CA PHE A 197 40.13 -2.73 -29.97
C PHE A 197 41.36 -2.15 -30.71
N PRO A 198 42.14 -2.98 -31.44
CA PRO A 198 43.41 -2.60 -32.11
C PRO A 198 43.36 -1.50 -33.17
N LEU A 199 42.19 -0.88 -33.39
CA LEU A 199 41.97 0.16 -34.39
C LEU A 199 41.38 1.44 -33.76
N ASN A 200 41.26 1.48 -32.43
CA ASN A 200 40.68 2.58 -31.70
C ASN A 200 41.53 2.93 -30.48
N LYS A 201 42.45 3.87 -30.69
CA LYS A 201 43.39 4.38 -29.68
C LYS A 201 42.83 4.86 -28.34
N ASN A 202 41.50 4.96 -28.21
CA ASN A 202 40.85 5.40 -26.99
C ASN A 202 40.22 4.23 -26.23
N GLU A 203 40.30 3.00 -26.73
CA GLU A 203 39.69 1.81 -26.13
C GLU A 203 40.66 0.64 -26.25
N TRP A 204 40.89 -0.09 -25.16
CA TRP A 204 41.83 -1.21 -25.17
C TRP A 204 41.40 -2.44 -24.39
N LEU A 205 40.40 -2.28 -23.52
CA LEU A 205 39.83 -3.34 -22.68
C LEU A 205 38.31 -3.35 -22.83
N ASP A 206 37.75 -4.53 -22.69
CA ASP A 206 36.31 -4.84 -22.69
C ASP A 206 36.10 -5.85 -21.56
N TYR A 207 35.67 -5.39 -20.37
CA TYR A 207 35.60 -6.26 -19.19
C TYR A 207 34.43 -7.23 -19.24
N ASP A 208 33.28 -6.78 -19.75
CA ASP A 208 32.04 -7.56 -19.83
C ASP A 208 31.88 -8.30 -21.16
N GLY A 209 32.64 -7.90 -22.19
CA GLY A 209 32.66 -8.53 -23.51
C GLY A 209 31.50 -8.09 -24.40
N ASP A 210 30.90 -6.92 -24.17
CA ASP A 210 29.74 -6.43 -24.93
C ASP A 210 30.13 -5.78 -26.29
N GLY A 211 31.42 -5.56 -26.51
CA GLY A 211 31.97 -4.93 -27.71
C GLY A 211 32.06 -3.41 -27.65
N LYS A 212 31.80 -2.79 -26.50
CA LYS A 212 32.17 -1.41 -26.17
C LYS A 212 33.44 -1.44 -25.31
N GLY A 213 34.31 -0.48 -25.54
CA GLY A 213 35.51 -0.37 -24.72
C GLY A 213 35.24 0.32 -23.40
N ASN A 214 35.99 -0.07 -22.37
CA ASN A 214 35.82 0.37 -21.00
C ASN A 214 35.88 1.90 -20.79
N ASN A 215 36.59 2.66 -21.64
CA ASN A 215 36.69 4.11 -21.46
C ASN A 215 35.42 4.83 -21.92
N GLY A 216 34.70 4.25 -22.87
CA GLY A 216 33.44 4.73 -23.40
C GLY A 216 32.21 4.02 -22.83
N ASP A 217 32.39 2.90 -22.13
CA ASP A 217 31.26 2.17 -21.56
C ASP A 217 30.66 2.88 -20.34
N LEU A 218 29.34 2.85 -20.29
CA LEU A 218 28.54 3.35 -19.18
C LEU A 218 28.26 2.27 -18.13
N ASP A 219 28.46 1.00 -18.46
CA ASP A 219 28.31 -0.16 -17.58
C ASP A 219 29.46 -1.13 -17.90
N ARG A 220 30.56 -1.04 -17.14
CA ARG A 220 31.83 -1.69 -17.50
C ARG A 220 31.89 -3.18 -17.16
N ASP A 221 31.04 -3.67 -16.27
CA ASP A 221 30.99 -5.07 -15.87
C ASP A 221 29.71 -5.80 -16.29
N GLY A 222 28.76 -5.08 -16.90
CA GLY A 222 27.60 -5.62 -17.58
C GLY A 222 26.51 -6.08 -16.61
N ASP A 223 26.44 -5.50 -15.42
CA ASP A 223 25.43 -5.83 -14.40
C ASP A 223 24.10 -5.06 -14.57
N ASN A 224 24.03 -4.16 -15.57
CA ASN A 224 22.94 -3.23 -15.89
C ASN A 224 22.82 -2.02 -14.97
N ILE A 225 23.78 -1.81 -14.06
CA ILE A 225 23.89 -0.58 -13.28
C ILE A 225 24.97 0.30 -13.90
N SER A 226 24.69 1.59 -14.05
CA SER A 226 25.68 2.49 -14.63
C SER A 226 26.87 2.72 -13.67
N ASN A 227 28.06 2.84 -14.26
CA ASN A 227 29.31 3.25 -13.59
C ASN A 227 29.13 4.54 -12.75
N GLU A 228 28.21 5.43 -13.15
CA GLU A 228 27.89 6.64 -12.41
C GLU A 228 27.17 6.33 -11.08
N TYR A 229 26.18 5.45 -11.12
CA TYR A 229 25.44 5.04 -9.93
C TYR A 229 26.31 4.24 -8.98
N GLU A 230 27.09 3.32 -9.50
CA GLU A 230 28.03 2.54 -8.69
C GLU A 230 29.04 3.43 -7.97
N LYS A 231 29.58 4.43 -8.65
CA LYS A 231 30.48 5.43 -8.05
C LYS A 231 29.80 6.25 -6.96
N ILE A 232 28.51 6.55 -7.08
CA ILE A 232 27.73 7.25 -6.05
C ILE A 232 27.58 6.36 -4.81
N LEU A 233 27.38 5.06 -5.00
CA LEU A 233 27.11 4.09 -3.93
C LEU A 233 28.39 3.46 -3.36
N GLY A 234 29.51 3.59 -4.06
CA GLY A 234 30.80 3.04 -3.69
C GLY A 234 30.96 1.55 -4.00
N THR A 235 30.18 1.01 -4.94
CA THR A 235 30.39 -0.32 -5.50
C THR A 235 31.49 -0.30 -6.57
N ASN A 236 31.99 -1.49 -6.93
CA ASN A 236 33.07 -1.66 -7.87
C ASN A 236 32.58 -1.92 -9.29
N ASP A 237 32.74 -0.91 -10.16
CA ASP A 237 32.36 -0.87 -11.58
C ASP A 237 33.18 -1.75 -12.54
N LEU A 238 33.73 -2.83 -12.00
CA LEU A 238 34.56 -3.84 -12.68
C LEU A 238 34.26 -5.26 -12.14
N ASP A 239 33.29 -5.41 -11.23
CA ASP A 239 32.90 -6.67 -10.62
C ASP A 239 31.37 -6.75 -10.54
N ALA A 240 30.76 -7.39 -11.53
CA ALA A 240 29.31 -7.59 -11.66
C ALA A 240 28.63 -8.31 -10.48
N ARG A 241 29.38 -8.72 -9.45
CA ARG A 241 28.85 -9.27 -8.19
C ARG A 241 28.76 -8.24 -7.07
N ASP A 242 29.41 -7.10 -7.23
CA ASP A 242 29.36 -5.97 -6.31
C ASP A 242 28.22 -5.00 -6.68
N THR A 243 27.14 -5.50 -7.29
CA THR A 243 25.99 -4.67 -7.66
C THR A 243 25.25 -4.13 -6.42
N PRO A 244 24.80 -2.86 -6.45
CA PRO A 244 23.79 -2.38 -5.51
C PRO A 244 22.44 -3.08 -5.74
N ALA A 245 21.52 -2.94 -4.78
CA ALA A 245 20.16 -3.47 -4.94
C ALA A 245 19.37 -2.64 -5.96
N ASP A 246 18.64 -3.32 -6.83
CA ASP A 246 17.75 -2.78 -7.86
C ASP A 246 16.55 -3.74 -7.96
N LEU A 247 15.45 -3.38 -7.31
CA LEU A 247 14.30 -4.24 -7.09
C LEU A 247 13.47 -4.45 -8.37
N ASP A 248 13.30 -3.43 -9.20
CA ASP A 248 12.52 -3.51 -10.43
C ASP A 248 13.38 -3.80 -11.68
N ASN A 249 14.71 -3.74 -11.55
CA ASN A 249 15.72 -3.98 -12.59
C ASN A 249 15.64 -2.96 -13.72
N ASP A 250 15.35 -1.69 -13.42
CA ASP A 250 15.34 -0.60 -14.39
C ASP A 250 16.73 0.05 -14.62
N GLY A 251 17.74 -0.37 -13.83
CA GLY A 251 19.11 0.14 -13.89
C GLY A 251 19.39 1.30 -12.93
N ILE A 252 18.41 1.72 -12.15
CA ILE A 252 18.53 2.72 -11.09
C ILE A 252 18.51 1.99 -9.75
N PRO A 253 19.60 2.06 -8.95
CA PRO A 253 19.60 1.37 -7.67
C PRO A 253 18.53 1.88 -6.70
N ASP A 254 17.97 0.98 -5.87
CA ASP A 254 16.90 1.21 -4.88
C ASP A 254 17.05 2.50 -4.05
N SER A 255 18.30 2.84 -3.70
CA SER A 255 18.61 4.00 -2.87
C SER A 255 18.56 5.35 -3.59
N LEU A 256 18.54 5.32 -4.92
CA LEU A 256 18.49 6.47 -5.83
C LEU A 256 17.21 6.47 -6.68
N ASP A 257 16.43 5.39 -6.62
CA ASP A 257 15.20 5.24 -7.35
C ASP A 257 14.01 5.88 -6.60
N ASP A 258 13.20 6.62 -7.35
CA ASP A 258 11.97 7.25 -6.87
C ASP A 258 10.73 6.35 -7.08
N ASN A 259 10.85 5.21 -7.77
CA ASN A 259 9.80 4.23 -8.10
C ASN A 259 10.34 2.79 -8.01
N ARG A 260 10.77 2.40 -6.81
CA ARG A 260 11.68 1.28 -6.58
C ARG A 260 11.15 -0.09 -6.99
N ASP A 261 9.84 -0.30 -7.01
CA ASP A 261 9.24 -1.57 -7.40
C ASP A 261 8.59 -1.55 -8.80
N GLY A 262 8.69 -0.42 -9.51
CA GLY A 262 8.28 -0.32 -10.91
C GLY A 262 6.76 -0.44 -11.13
N ASP A 263 5.95 0.08 -10.21
CA ASP A 263 4.47 -0.01 -10.25
C ASP A 263 3.76 1.27 -10.77
N ASP A 264 4.56 2.28 -11.15
CA ASP A 264 4.17 3.62 -11.63
C ASP A 264 3.73 4.60 -10.52
N TYR A 265 3.84 4.22 -9.25
CA TYR A 265 3.63 5.07 -8.07
C TYR A 265 4.98 5.42 -7.45
N LEU A 266 5.23 6.73 -7.28
CA LEU A 266 6.48 7.16 -6.67
C LEU A 266 6.53 6.74 -5.20
N ASN A 267 7.70 6.30 -4.72
CA ASN A 267 7.98 5.87 -3.34
C ASN A 267 7.45 6.83 -2.26
N LYS A 268 7.30 8.12 -2.58
CA LYS A 268 6.78 9.16 -1.67
C LYS A 268 5.26 9.20 -1.55
N ASP A 269 4.55 8.71 -2.55
CA ASP A 269 3.09 8.67 -2.67
C ASP A 269 2.56 7.22 -2.54
N ASP A 270 3.46 6.24 -2.51
CA ASP A 270 3.21 4.82 -2.39
C ASP A 270 3.35 4.36 -0.92
N LEU A 271 2.35 3.65 -0.40
CA LEU A 271 2.35 3.08 0.95
C LEU A 271 3.11 1.75 1.04
N PHE A 272 3.36 1.07 -0.08
CA PHE A 272 4.17 -0.14 -0.18
C PHE A 272 5.27 -0.04 -1.26
N PRO A 273 6.30 0.84 -1.10
CA PRO A 273 7.37 1.09 -2.10
C PRO A 273 8.35 -0.07 -2.37
N ASP A 274 8.01 -1.28 -1.96
CA ASP A 274 8.75 -2.53 -2.12
C ASP A 274 7.86 -3.64 -2.72
N ASN A 275 6.60 -3.34 -3.06
CA ASN A 275 5.61 -4.30 -3.48
C ASN A 275 4.80 -3.77 -4.66
N ARG A 276 5.27 -4.13 -5.85
CA ARG A 276 4.67 -3.75 -7.14
C ARG A 276 3.17 -3.99 -7.30
N LEU A 277 2.57 -4.83 -6.46
CA LEU A 277 1.14 -5.15 -6.54
C LEU A 277 0.28 -4.28 -5.63
N GLU A 278 0.85 -3.41 -4.81
CA GLU A 278 0.13 -2.62 -3.80
C GLU A 278 0.70 -1.21 -3.73
N TRP A 279 -0.14 -0.18 -3.81
CA TRP A 279 0.31 1.22 -3.71
C TRP A 279 -0.47 2.05 -2.69
N ALA A 280 -1.63 1.56 -2.26
CA ALA A 280 -2.55 2.25 -1.36
C ALA A 280 -3.08 1.28 -0.30
N ASP A 281 -3.44 1.85 0.85
CA ASP A 281 -3.99 1.20 2.04
C ASP A 281 -5.00 2.19 2.62
N MET A 282 -6.25 2.06 2.19
CA MET A 282 -7.32 3.02 2.45
C MET A 282 -7.74 3.04 3.92
N ASP A 283 -7.77 1.88 4.58
CA ASP A 283 -8.20 1.73 5.98
C ASP A 283 -7.04 1.77 6.99
N GLY A 284 -5.80 1.60 6.51
CA GLY A 284 -4.58 1.65 7.31
C GLY A 284 -4.30 0.35 8.07
N ASP A 285 -4.84 -0.80 7.64
CA ASP A 285 -4.62 -2.10 8.30
C ASP A 285 -3.26 -2.73 7.98
N GLY A 286 -2.56 -2.20 6.97
CA GLY A 286 -1.27 -2.66 6.49
C GLY A 286 -1.32 -3.72 5.38
N ARG A 287 -2.50 -4.04 4.84
CA ARG A 287 -2.69 -4.69 3.55
C ARG A 287 -2.95 -3.63 2.50
N GLY A 288 -2.54 -3.93 1.27
CA GLY A 288 -2.81 -3.01 0.18
C GLY A 288 -4.18 -3.24 -0.43
N ASP A 289 -4.79 -2.16 -0.93
CA ASP A 289 -6.14 -2.13 -1.48
C ASP A 289 -6.38 -3.19 -2.58
N ASN A 290 -5.35 -3.64 -3.31
CA ASN A 290 -5.54 -4.61 -4.40
C ASN A 290 -5.69 -6.05 -3.90
N SER A 291 -5.14 -6.37 -2.73
CA SER A 291 -5.31 -7.69 -2.08
C SER A 291 -6.26 -7.67 -0.91
N ASP A 292 -6.69 -6.49 -0.45
CA ASP A 292 -7.64 -6.37 0.62
C ASP A 292 -9.03 -6.89 0.22
N LEU A 293 -9.65 -7.62 1.15
CA LEU A 293 -11.01 -8.10 1.02
C LEU A 293 -12.02 -7.13 1.65
N ASP A 294 -11.58 -6.10 2.37
CA ASP A 294 -12.38 -5.06 3.05
C ASP A 294 -11.63 -3.72 2.96
N ILE A 295 -11.69 -3.06 1.80
CA ILE A 295 -10.82 -1.91 1.48
C ILE A 295 -11.12 -0.70 2.38
N ASP A 296 -12.37 -0.49 2.78
CA ASP A 296 -12.75 0.67 3.59
C ASP A 296 -12.76 0.40 5.10
N GLY A 297 -12.52 -0.84 5.51
CA GLY A 297 -12.36 -1.27 6.90
C GLY A 297 -13.67 -1.28 7.69
N ASP A 298 -14.82 -1.42 7.02
CA ASP A 298 -16.14 -1.45 7.66
C ASP A 298 -16.54 -2.82 8.23
N LYS A 299 -15.69 -3.84 8.01
CA LYS A 299 -15.81 -5.26 8.40
C LYS A 299 -16.72 -6.09 7.51
N ILE A 300 -17.26 -5.54 6.44
CA ILE A 300 -17.98 -6.29 5.42
C ILE A 300 -17.06 -6.43 4.22
N SER A 301 -16.97 -7.65 3.67
CA SER A 301 -16.09 -7.84 2.51
C SER A 301 -16.60 -7.10 1.27
N ASN A 302 -15.65 -6.59 0.47
CA ASN A 302 -15.86 -5.96 -0.84
C ASN A 302 -16.81 -6.80 -1.72
N GLU A 303 -16.69 -8.12 -1.70
CA GLU A 303 -17.54 -9.03 -2.48
C GLU A 303 -19.03 -8.89 -2.09
N PHE A 304 -19.33 -8.85 -0.79
CA PHE A 304 -20.69 -8.69 -0.30
C PHE A 304 -21.26 -7.31 -0.61
N GLU A 305 -20.48 -6.25 -0.44
CA GLU A 305 -20.91 -4.89 -0.76
C GLU A 305 -21.19 -4.72 -2.25
N ILE A 306 -20.29 -5.18 -3.11
CA ILE A 306 -20.47 -5.16 -4.57
C ILE A 306 -21.70 -5.98 -4.97
N GLN A 307 -21.90 -7.15 -4.36
CA GLN A 307 -23.07 -8.00 -4.61
C GLN A 307 -24.38 -7.29 -4.24
N LEU A 308 -24.38 -6.50 -3.16
CA LEU A 308 -25.55 -5.78 -2.65
C LEU A 308 -25.72 -4.37 -3.23
N GLY A 309 -24.74 -3.89 -4.00
CA GLY A 309 -24.74 -2.58 -4.65
C GLY A 309 -24.31 -1.41 -3.76
N PHE A 310 -23.54 -1.71 -2.72
CA PHE A 310 -22.88 -0.75 -1.85
C PHE A 310 -21.49 -0.37 -2.38
N ASP A 311 -20.97 0.77 -1.93
CA ASP A 311 -19.70 1.35 -2.35
C ASP A 311 -18.57 0.94 -1.40
N HIS A 312 -17.85 -0.14 -1.76
CA HIS A 312 -16.72 -0.76 -1.02
C HIS A 312 -15.48 0.13 -0.76
N LEU A 313 -15.57 1.42 -1.13
CA LEU A 313 -14.52 2.42 -0.92
C LEU A 313 -14.99 3.49 0.08
N ASN A 314 -16.09 3.25 0.79
CA ASN A 314 -16.74 4.24 1.62
C ASN A 314 -17.37 3.57 2.84
N LEU A 315 -16.66 3.67 3.96
CA LEU A 315 -17.04 3.21 5.30
C LEU A 315 -18.48 3.54 5.76
N ASN A 316 -19.17 4.49 5.11
CA ASN A 316 -20.57 4.82 5.45
C ASN A 316 -21.59 4.15 4.52
N SER A 317 -21.12 3.40 3.54
CA SER A 317 -21.89 2.64 2.58
C SER A 317 -21.93 1.17 3.01
N THR A 318 -22.12 0.89 4.29
CA THR A 318 -22.16 -0.48 4.82
C THR A 318 -23.58 -1.06 4.75
N PRO A 319 -23.77 -2.29 4.27
CA PRO A 319 -25.03 -3.00 4.43
C PRO A 319 -25.33 -3.30 5.92
N PRO A 320 -26.61 -3.45 6.32
CA PRO A 320 -26.95 -3.88 7.66
C PRO A 320 -26.36 -5.26 8.00
N ASP A 321 -25.78 -5.37 9.18
CA ASP A 321 -25.22 -6.57 9.79
C ASP A 321 -25.53 -6.49 11.31
N MET A 322 -26.54 -7.23 11.73
CA MET A 322 -27.17 -7.11 13.04
C MET A 322 -26.39 -7.84 14.14
N ASP A 323 -25.87 -9.03 13.86
CA ASP A 323 -25.09 -9.83 14.82
C ASP A 323 -23.57 -9.53 14.76
N ARG A 324 -23.12 -8.86 13.70
CA ARG A 324 -21.75 -8.41 13.44
C ARG A 324 -20.78 -9.55 13.15
N ASP A 325 -21.24 -10.58 12.47
CA ASP A 325 -20.42 -11.71 12.04
C ASP A 325 -19.70 -11.49 10.68
N SER A 326 -19.84 -10.29 10.10
CA SER A 326 -19.32 -9.87 8.79
C SER A 326 -20.14 -10.36 7.58
N ILE A 327 -21.28 -11.00 7.80
CA ILE A 327 -22.23 -11.39 6.76
C ILE A 327 -23.43 -10.45 6.81
N PRO A 328 -23.75 -9.72 5.73
CA PRO A 328 -24.91 -8.83 5.76
C PRO A 328 -26.24 -9.57 6.00
N ASP A 329 -27.18 -8.94 6.72
CA ASP A 329 -28.50 -9.49 7.10
C ASP A 329 -29.28 -10.15 5.94
N SER A 330 -29.06 -9.66 4.72
CA SER A 330 -29.74 -10.14 3.50
C SER A 330 -29.15 -11.43 2.91
N LEU A 331 -27.93 -11.77 3.29
CA LEU A 331 -27.17 -12.95 2.87
C LEU A 331 -26.96 -13.94 4.01
N ASP A 332 -27.25 -13.52 5.24
CA ASP A 332 -27.10 -14.31 6.45
C ASP A 332 -28.25 -15.32 6.65
N GLU A 333 -27.87 -16.53 7.05
CA GLU A 333 -28.81 -17.60 7.41
C GLU A 333 -29.29 -17.50 8.86
N ASP A 334 -28.62 -16.74 9.72
CA ASP A 334 -28.88 -16.55 11.16
C ASP A 334 -28.59 -15.09 11.57
N LYS A 335 -29.46 -14.16 11.16
CA LYS A 335 -29.10 -12.73 11.09
C LYS A 335 -29.00 -12.02 12.45
N ASP A 336 -29.52 -12.60 13.52
CA ASP A 336 -29.39 -12.08 14.88
C ASP A 336 -28.43 -12.91 15.75
N GLY A 337 -27.89 -14.01 15.21
CA GLY A 337 -26.78 -14.76 15.77
C GLY A 337 -27.14 -15.53 17.04
N ASP A 338 -28.37 -16.05 17.13
CA ASP A 338 -28.86 -16.83 18.27
C ASP A 338 -28.69 -18.36 18.12
N ASP A 339 -27.99 -18.79 17.07
CA ASP A 339 -27.79 -20.17 16.61
C ASP A 339 -29.07 -20.82 16.03
N VAL A 340 -30.13 -20.06 15.75
CA VAL A 340 -31.37 -20.54 15.13
C VAL A 340 -31.57 -19.90 13.76
N ALA A 341 -31.38 -20.70 12.71
CA ALA A 341 -31.53 -20.19 11.34
C ALA A 341 -32.86 -19.47 11.10
N ASN A 342 -32.78 -18.33 10.39
CA ASN A 342 -33.84 -17.42 9.97
C ASN A 342 -35.10 -18.12 9.41
N ALA A 343 -34.92 -19.28 8.76
CA ALA A 343 -36.01 -20.05 8.16
C ALA A 343 -36.87 -20.81 9.18
N THR A 344 -36.31 -21.12 10.34
CA THR A 344 -36.96 -21.85 11.44
C THR A 344 -37.29 -20.97 12.62
N ASP A 345 -36.59 -19.85 12.76
CA ASP A 345 -36.79 -18.87 13.80
C ASP A 345 -38.12 -18.11 13.62
N LYS A 346 -38.87 -17.96 14.72
CA LYS A 346 -40.09 -17.16 14.82
C LYS A 346 -39.82 -15.68 14.99
N PHE A 347 -38.71 -15.30 15.60
CA PHE A 347 -38.26 -13.92 15.73
C PHE A 347 -36.83 -13.72 15.20
N PRO A 348 -36.60 -13.86 13.87
CA PRO A 348 -35.27 -13.73 13.25
C PRO A 348 -34.46 -12.46 13.53
N ALA A 349 -35.04 -11.46 14.20
CA ALA A 349 -34.40 -10.17 14.48
C ALA A 349 -34.31 -9.88 15.99
N ASP A 350 -34.53 -10.87 16.84
CA ASP A 350 -34.38 -10.78 18.28
C ASP A 350 -33.56 -11.97 18.79
N VAL A 351 -32.28 -11.71 19.01
CA VAL A 351 -31.30 -12.67 19.55
C VAL A 351 -31.70 -13.38 20.85
N ASN A 352 -32.76 -12.92 21.53
CA ASN A 352 -33.25 -13.52 22.76
C ASN A 352 -34.50 -14.37 22.58
N GLU A 353 -35.06 -14.50 21.38
CA GLU A 353 -36.34 -15.20 21.16
C GLU A 353 -36.33 -16.01 19.85
N TRP A 354 -36.52 -17.32 19.92
CA TRP A 354 -36.51 -18.18 18.72
C TRP A 354 -37.78 -19.02 18.52
N LEU A 355 -38.55 -19.21 19.59
CA LEU A 355 -39.77 -20.03 19.62
C LEU A 355 -40.95 -19.21 20.12
N ASP A 356 -42.13 -19.60 19.65
CA ASP A 356 -43.44 -19.08 20.03
C ASP A 356 -44.36 -20.30 20.06
N MET A 357 -44.39 -20.99 21.20
CA MET A 357 -45.01 -22.31 21.35
C MET A 357 -46.53 -22.24 21.30
N ASP A 358 -47.13 -21.22 21.89
CA ASP A 358 -48.58 -21.03 21.95
C ASP A 358 -49.11 -20.17 20.77
N GLY A 359 -48.23 -19.46 20.06
CA GLY A 359 -48.55 -18.67 18.89
C GLY A 359 -49.15 -17.30 19.20
N ASP A 360 -48.94 -16.75 20.41
CA ASP A 360 -49.47 -15.46 20.83
C ASP A 360 -48.65 -14.26 20.32
N GLY A 361 -47.44 -14.51 19.84
CA GLY A 361 -46.51 -13.52 19.29
C GLY A 361 -45.51 -12.96 20.31
N THR A 362 -45.47 -13.50 21.52
CA THR A 362 -44.40 -13.33 22.52
C THR A 362 -43.47 -14.52 22.41
N GLY A 363 -42.15 -14.30 22.48
CA GLY A 363 -41.21 -15.40 22.44
C GLY A 363 -41.14 -16.17 23.76
N ASP A 364 -40.91 -17.48 23.67
CA ASP A 364 -40.89 -18.44 24.78
C ASP A 364 -39.97 -18.02 25.95
N ASN A 365 -38.91 -17.24 25.72
CA ASN A 365 -37.98 -16.83 26.78
C ASN A 365 -38.50 -15.66 27.62
N SER A 366 -39.32 -14.80 27.02
CA SER A 366 -39.97 -13.66 27.71
C SER A 366 -41.42 -13.96 28.09
N ASP A 367 -42.02 -15.02 27.55
CA ASP A 367 -43.39 -15.41 27.82
C ASP A 367 -43.58 -15.83 29.29
N LEU A 368 -44.69 -15.38 29.88
CA LEU A 368 -45.11 -15.74 31.23
C LEU A 368 -45.99 -17.02 31.25
N ASP A 369 -46.54 -17.45 30.11
CA ASP A 369 -47.41 -18.63 29.94
C ASP A 369 -47.06 -19.31 28.61
N ARG A 370 -45.95 -20.05 28.59
CA ARG A 370 -45.31 -20.47 27.33
C ARG A 370 -46.14 -21.47 26.53
N ASP A 371 -46.95 -22.29 27.18
CA ASP A 371 -47.78 -23.28 26.48
C ASP A 371 -49.24 -22.82 26.29
N GLY A 372 -49.58 -21.62 26.75
CA GLY A 372 -50.86 -20.95 26.54
C GLY A 372 -52.02 -21.62 27.27
N ASP A 373 -51.77 -22.31 28.37
CA ASP A 373 -52.79 -22.99 29.16
C ASP A 373 -53.53 -22.07 30.17
N ARG A 374 -53.07 -20.81 30.29
CA ARG A 374 -53.54 -19.71 31.15
C ARG A 374 -52.98 -19.72 32.57
N ILE A 375 -52.08 -20.64 32.89
CA ILE A 375 -51.35 -20.65 34.16
C ILE A 375 -49.94 -20.17 33.88
N SER A 376 -49.45 -19.24 34.70
CA SER A 376 -48.08 -18.73 34.49
C SER A 376 -47.03 -19.82 34.75
N ASN A 377 -45.95 -19.78 33.97
CA ASN A 377 -44.75 -20.62 34.09
C ASN A 377 -44.23 -20.70 35.55
N ASP A 378 -44.28 -19.58 36.28
CA ASP A 378 -43.87 -19.48 37.68
C ASP A 378 -44.75 -20.33 38.62
N TYR A 379 -46.06 -20.33 38.40
CA TYR A 379 -46.99 -21.15 39.18
C TYR A 379 -46.83 -22.63 38.88
N GLU A 380 -46.69 -23.02 37.62
CA GLU A 380 -46.48 -24.41 37.24
C GLU A 380 -45.17 -24.97 37.82
N LEU A 381 -44.06 -24.24 37.68
CA LEU A 381 -42.78 -24.62 38.26
C LEU A 381 -42.86 -24.75 39.79
N SER A 382 -43.58 -23.85 40.45
CA SER A 382 -43.78 -23.91 41.91
C SER A 382 -44.55 -25.15 42.36
N LEU A 383 -45.43 -25.67 41.50
CA LEU A 383 -46.26 -26.84 41.72
C LEU A 383 -45.69 -28.12 41.06
N SER A 384 -44.49 -28.05 40.46
CA SER A 384 -43.80 -29.15 39.77
C SER A 384 -44.53 -29.68 38.52
N PHE A 385 -45.23 -28.79 37.82
CA PHE A 385 -45.78 -29.02 36.49
C PHE A 385 -44.79 -28.55 35.40
N ASP A 386 -44.95 -29.03 34.17
CA ASP A 386 -44.09 -28.71 33.02
C ASP A 386 -44.64 -27.52 32.22
N PRO A 387 -44.00 -26.33 32.27
CA PRO A 387 -44.47 -25.11 31.62
C PRO A 387 -44.24 -25.08 30.10
N ASN A 388 -44.18 -26.25 29.48
CA ASN A 388 -44.00 -26.44 28.04
C ASN A 388 -44.98 -27.51 27.51
N ASP A 389 -45.96 -27.91 28.30
CA ASP A 389 -46.97 -28.90 27.93
C ASP A 389 -48.30 -28.50 28.57
N ALA A 390 -49.18 -27.88 27.76
CA ALA A 390 -50.50 -27.42 28.19
C ALA A 390 -51.42 -28.54 28.75
N ARG A 391 -50.99 -29.80 28.73
CA ARG A 391 -51.67 -30.94 29.39
C ARG A 391 -51.16 -31.20 30.80
N SER A 392 -49.99 -30.67 31.13
CA SER A 392 -49.39 -30.61 32.45
C SER A 392 -49.87 -29.35 33.17
N THR A 393 -51.16 -29.04 33.15
CA THR A 393 -51.72 -27.88 33.85
C THR A 393 -52.20 -28.27 35.26
N PRO A 394 -51.93 -27.48 36.31
CA PRO A 394 -52.57 -27.65 37.61
C PRO A 394 -54.08 -27.35 37.54
N VAL A 395 -54.84 -27.80 38.54
CA VAL A 395 -56.28 -27.50 38.60
C VAL A 395 -56.46 -26.04 39.03
N ASP A 396 -57.30 -25.34 38.28
CA ASP A 396 -57.76 -23.97 38.51
C ASP A 396 -59.30 -23.98 38.34
N THR A 397 -60.00 -24.00 39.47
CA THR A 397 -61.44 -24.26 39.57
C THR A 397 -62.27 -23.08 39.08
N ASP A 398 -61.87 -21.85 39.42
CA ASP A 398 -62.58 -20.62 39.03
C ASP A 398 -62.05 -19.99 37.72
N LYS A 399 -60.88 -20.42 37.26
CA LYS A 399 -60.20 -20.02 36.02
C LYS A 399 -59.69 -18.59 36.04
N ASP A 400 -59.24 -18.11 37.19
CA ASP A 400 -58.66 -16.79 37.35
C ASP A 400 -57.15 -16.73 37.02
N GLY A 401 -56.51 -17.89 36.77
CA GLY A 401 -55.09 -18.02 36.44
C GLY A 401 -54.19 -18.35 37.65
N ILE A 402 -54.78 -18.49 38.85
CA ILE A 402 -54.09 -18.91 40.07
C ILE A 402 -54.52 -20.36 40.36
N PRO A 403 -53.59 -21.32 40.39
CA PRO A 403 -53.96 -22.70 40.69
C PRO A 403 -54.56 -22.88 42.09
N ASP A 404 -55.51 -23.81 42.25
CA ASP A 404 -56.24 -24.14 43.49
C ASP A 404 -55.35 -24.31 44.73
N ALA A 405 -54.10 -24.79 44.53
CA ALA A 405 -53.14 -25.04 45.60
C ALA A 405 -52.47 -23.75 46.15
N LEU A 406 -52.53 -22.66 45.39
CA LEU A 406 -51.96 -21.34 45.68
C LEU A 406 -53.06 -20.27 45.85
N ASP A 407 -54.24 -20.56 45.35
CA ASP A 407 -55.42 -19.73 45.47
C ASP A 407 -55.98 -19.74 46.89
N LYS A 408 -56.48 -18.59 47.32
CA LYS A 408 -57.15 -18.40 48.61
C LYS A 408 -58.67 -18.34 48.49
N ASP A 409 -59.21 -18.23 47.28
CA ASP A 409 -60.64 -18.15 46.97
C ASP A 409 -60.93 -19.06 45.77
N ARG A 410 -60.77 -20.37 45.97
CA ARG A 410 -60.65 -21.36 44.89
C ARG A 410 -61.84 -21.44 43.94
N ASP A 411 -63.04 -21.10 44.40
CA ASP A 411 -64.24 -21.07 43.58
C ASP A 411 -64.66 -19.65 43.15
N GLY A 412 -63.91 -18.64 43.59
CA GLY A 412 -64.01 -17.24 43.23
C GLY A 412 -65.30 -16.57 43.72
N ASP A 413 -65.85 -16.98 44.87
CA ASP A 413 -67.07 -16.41 45.44
C ASP A 413 -66.80 -15.17 46.33
N ASN A 414 -65.52 -14.81 46.53
CA ASN A 414 -64.97 -13.75 47.38
C ASN A 414 -64.95 -14.06 48.87
N ILE A 415 -65.10 -15.32 49.26
CA ILE A 415 -64.90 -15.81 50.62
C ILE A 415 -63.63 -16.65 50.64
N ASP A 416 -62.62 -16.23 51.42
CA ASP A 416 -61.37 -17.01 51.52
C ASP A 416 -61.69 -18.47 51.93
N ASP A 417 -61.02 -19.45 51.32
CA ASP A 417 -61.09 -20.91 51.58
C ASP A 417 -61.06 -21.29 53.07
N VAL A 418 -60.42 -20.47 53.90
CA VAL A 418 -60.30 -20.69 55.36
C VAL A 418 -61.54 -20.28 56.15
N ALA A 419 -62.35 -19.38 55.59
CA ALA A 419 -63.62 -18.91 56.13
C ALA A 419 -64.80 -19.61 55.43
N ASP A 420 -64.57 -20.16 54.24
CA ASP A 420 -65.55 -20.89 53.46
C ASP A 420 -65.72 -22.33 53.97
N VAL A 421 -66.97 -22.74 54.20
CA VAL A 421 -67.29 -24.13 54.60
C VAL A 421 -67.32 -25.08 53.40
N PHE A 422 -67.59 -24.57 52.20
CA PHE A 422 -67.55 -25.29 50.92
C PHE A 422 -66.61 -24.59 49.91
N PRO A 423 -65.28 -24.64 50.11
CA PRO A 423 -64.29 -23.91 49.29
C PRO A 423 -64.18 -24.30 47.81
N ASP A 424 -65.03 -25.22 47.33
CA ASP A 424 -65.06 -25.71 45.94
C ASP A 424 -66.43 -25.46 45.28
N ASP A 425 -67.38 -24.81 45.98
CA ASP A 425 -68.74 -24.53 45.50
C ASP A 425 -69.10 -23.06 45.70
N LYS A 426 -68.91 -22.29 44.63
CA LYS A 426 -69.19 -20.85 44.52
C LYS A 426 -70.58 -20.41 45.02
N LEU A 427 -71.51 -21.34 45.18
CA LEU A 427 -72.88 -21.05 45.60
C LEU A 427 -73.11 -21.24 47.10
N GLU A 428 -72.17 -21.78 47.87
CA GLU A 428 -72.32 -22.13 49.27
C GLU A 428 -71.07 -21.76 50.07
N TRP A 429 -71.19 -20.91 51.09
CA TRP A 429 -70.03 -20.47 51.90
C TRP A 429 -70.19 -20.70 53.41
N ALA A 430 -71.39 -21.09 53.84
CA ALA A 430 -71.75 -21.22 55.26
C ALA A 430 -72.67 -22.43 55.49
N ASP A 431 -72.57 -23.01 56.68
CA ASP A 431 -73.39 -24.12 57.16
C ASP A 431 -73.73 -23.86 58.64
N LEU A 432 -74.87 -23.20 58.87
CA LEU A 432 -75.26 -22.66 60.18
C LEU A 432 -75.56 -23.76 61.20
N ASP A 433 -76.20 -24.86 60.78
CA ASP A 433 -76.60 -25.97 61.65
C ASP A 433 -75.61 -27.17 61.60
N GLN A 434 -74.62 -27.11 60.69
CA GLN A 434 -73.55 -28.09 60.52
C GLN A 434 -74.05 -29.45 60.03
N ASP A 435 -75.12 -29.48 59.22
CA ASP A 435 -75.67 -30.70 58.65
C ASP A 435 -74.95 -31.16 57.36
N GLY A 436 -74.08 -30.33 56.80
CA GLY A 436 -73.30 -30.57 55.58
C GLY A 436 -73.98 -30.09 54.28
N ILE A 437 -75.10 -29.39 54.36
CA ILE A 437 -75.75 -28.67 53.25
C ILE A 437 -75.53 -27.17 53.46
N GLY A 438 -75.05 -26.47 52.44
CA GLY A 438 -74.82 -25.03 52.58
C GLY A 438 -76.12 -24.22 52.76
N ASP A 439 -76.01 -23.15 53.53
CA ASP A 439 -77.08 -22.24 53.94
C ASP A 439 -77.95 -21.74 52.76
N ASN A 440 -77.40 -21.59 51.55
CA ASN A 440 -78.14 -21.05 50.40
C ASN A 440 -79.03 -22.11 49.74
N SER A 441 -78.62 -23.38 49.79
CA SER A 441 -79.39 -24.53 49.31
C SER A 441 -80.23 -25.20 50.39
N ASP A 442 -79.90 -24.95 51.65
CA ASP A 442 -80.57 -25.58 52.77
C ASP A 442 -82.02 -25.07 52.96
N LYS A 443 -82.88 -26.03 53.25
CA LYS A 443 -84.31 -25.87 53.45
C LYS A 443 -84.68 -25.61 54.91
N ASP A 444 -83.79 -25.89 55.87
CA ASP A 444 -84.00 -25.79 57.31
C ASP A 444 -82.73 -25.24 57.96
N ARG A 445 -82.42 -23.98 57.64
CA ARG A 445 -81.08 -23.38 57.76
C ARG A 445 -80.56 -23.36 59.19
N ASP A 446 -81.42 -23.22 60.19
CA ASP A 446 -80.99 -23.24 61.60
C ASP A 446 -81.19 -24.60 62.28
N GLY A 447 -81.74 -25.60 61.58
CA GLY A 447 -81.89 -26.96 62.06
C GLY A 447 -82.90 -27.12 63.19
N ASP A 448 -83.84 -26.18 63.37
CA ASP A 448 -84.85 -26.23 64.43
C ASP A 448 -86.03 -27.19 64.13
N GLY A 449 -86.07 -27.71 62.90
CA GLY A 449 -87.05 -28.66 62.40
C GLY A 449 -88.20 -28.02 61.63
N PHE A 450 -88.18 -26.71 61.41
CA PHE A 450 -89.14 -25.97 60.60
C PHE A 450 -88.49 -25.45 59.31
N ASN A 451 -89.09 -25.78 58.17
CA ASN A 451 -88.56 -25.32 56.89
C ASN A 451 -88.55 -23.78 56.80
N ASN A 452 -87.45 -23.20 56.29
CA ASN A 452 -87.23 -21.75 56.11
C ASN A 452 -88.44 -21.03 55.50
N ARG A 453 -89.09 -21.64 54.50
CA ARG A 453 -90.26 -21.05 53.83
C ARG A 453 -91.47 -20.96 54.76
N TYR A 454 -91.66 -21.96 55.62
CA TYR A 454 -92.75 -22.00 56.57
C TYR A 454 -92.58 -20.93 57.66
N GLU A 455 -91.37 -20.78 58.17
CA GLU A 455 -91.04 -19.77 59.17
C GLU A 455 -91.22 -18.34 58.68
N VAL A 456 -90.77 -18.04 57.45
CA VAL A 456 -91.01 -16.72 56.84
C VAL A 456 -92.51 -16.41 56.71
N ILE A 457 -93.35 -17.43 56.45
CA ILE A 457 -94.81 -17.27 56.41
C ILE A 457 -95.37 -16.93 57.81
N GLU A 458 -94.86 -17.62 58.84
CA GLU A 458 -95.26 -17.43 60.24
C GLU A 458 -94.53 -16.25 60.93
N LYS A 459 -93.67 -15.54 60.19
CA LYS A 459 -92.88 -14.38 60.62
C LYS A 459 -91.89 -14.69 61.73
N THR A 460 -91.39 -15.92 61.77
CA THR A 460 -90.25 -16.32 62.59
C THR A 460 -88.97 -16.24 61.76
N ASN A 461 -87.81 -16.21 62.42
CA ASN A 461 -86.51 -16.00 61.80
C ASN A 461 -85.84 -17.34 61.45
N PRO A 462 -85.70 -17.67 60.15
CA PRO A 462 -85.16 -18.96 59.67
C PRO A 462 -83.62 -19.05 59.73
N ALA A 463 -83.03 -18.38 60.70
CA ALA A 463 -81.60 -18.32 60.94
C ALA A 463 -81.34 -18.18 62.46
N ASP A 464 -82.33 -18.49 63.28
CA ASP A 464 -82.26 -18.43 64.73
C ASP A 464 -83.05 -19.61 65.29
N PHE A 465 -82.31 -20.63 65.69
CA PHE A 465 -82.80 -21.88 66.26
C PHE A 465 -83.85 -21.74 67.39
N PHE A 466 -83.93 -20.57 68.06
CA PHE A 466 -84.91 -20.33 69.12
C PHE A 466 -86.17 -19.60 68.66
N SER A 467 -86.28 -19.27 67.38
CA SER A 467 -87.39 -18.53 66.79
C SER A 467 -88.24 -19.43 65.89
N PHE A 468 -89.17 -20.17 66.49
CA PHE A 468 -90.06 -21.09 65.76
C PHE A 468 -91.54 -20.70 65.86
N PRO A 469 -92.40 -21.09 64.89
CA PRO A 469 -93.83 -20.78 64.92
C PRO A 469 -94.56 -21.41 66.12
N ASP A 470 -95.25 -20.57 66.91
CA ASP A 470 -96.01 -21.00 68.09
C ASP A 470 -97.46 -20.47 68.08
N HIS A 471 -98.42 -21.40 68.13
CA HIS A 471 -99.86 -21.12 68.13
C HIS A 471 -100.58 -21.60 69.40
N ILE A 472 -99.81 -22.09 70.38
CA ILE A 472 -100.37 -22.59 71.63
C ILE A 472 -100.69 -21.36 72.49
N LYS A 473 -101.89 -21.32 73.08
CA LYS A 473 -102.29 -20.19 73.93
C LYS A 473 -101.81 -20.41 75.36
N PRO A 474 -101.41 -19.34 76.08
CA PRO A 474 -101.04 -19.45 77.48
C PRO A 474 -102.24 -19.87 78.34
N VAL A 475 -102.02 -20.74 79.32
CA VAL A 475 -103.04 -21.30 80.21
C VAL A 475 -102.86 -20.75 81.62
N VAL A 476 -103.97 -20.35 82.24
CA VAL A 476 -104.01 -19.93 83.65
C VAL A 476 -104.36 -21.12 84.55
N GLU A 477 -103.62 -21.31 85.65
CA GLU A 477 -103.92 -22.27 86.70
C GLU A 477 -104.03 -21.57 88.07
N LYS A 478 -105.03 -21.94 88.88
CA LYS A 478 -105.23 -21.52 90.29
C LYS A 478 -105.09 -20.00 90.52
N VAL A 479 -106.12 -19.26 90.17
CA VAL A 479 -106.21 -17.82 90.48
C VAL A 479 -106.97 -17.61 91.78
N SER A 480 -106.45 -16.76 92.67
CA SER A 480 -107.13 -16.39 93.91
C SER A 480 -106.77 -14.98 94.39
N TRP A 481 -107.73 -14.31 95.03
CA TRP A 481 -107.50 -13.04 95.71
C TRP A 481 -106.75 -13.29 97.02
N ARG A 482 -105.61 -12.62 97.20
CA ARG A 482 -104.84 -12.67 98.45
C ARG A 482 -105.39 -11.71 99.50
N ASN A 483 -105.90 -10.57 99.05
CA ASN A 483 -106.56 -9.54 99.84
C ASN A 483 -107.47 -8.72 98.91
N SER A 484 -108.11 -7.66 99.42
CA SER A 484 -109.05 -6.83 98.67
C SER A 484 -108.45 -6.08 97.46
N ILE A 485 -107.13 -6.11 97.27
CA ILE A 485 -106.41 -5.34 96.25
C ILE A 485 -105.31 -6.15 95.52
N SER A 486 -105.20 -7.47 95.71
CA SER A 486 -104.13 -8.27 95.07
C SER A 486 -104.62 -9.64 94.64
N LEU A 487 -104.48 -9.93 93.35
CA LEU A 487 -104.74 -11.21 92.72
C LEU A 487 -103.41 -11.94 92.50
N ILE A 488 -103.37 -13.23 92.80
CA ILE A 488 -102.22 -14.09 92.50
C ILE A 488 -102.69 -15.33 91.75
N GLY A 489 -101.85 -15.85 90.87
CA GLY A 489 -102.13 -17.08 90.14
C GLY A 489 -100.89 -17.66 89.45
N MET A 490 -101.09 -18.75 88.73
CA MET A 490 -100.08 -19.35 87.87
C MET A 490 -100.50 -19.27 86.41
N ALA A 491 -99.54 -19.11 85.51
CA ALA A 491 -99.71 -19.10 84.07
C ALA A 491 -98.55 -19.87 83.42
N PHE A 492 -98.85 -20.75 82.46
CA PHE A 492 -97.86 -21.51 81.71
C PHE A 492 -98.22 -21.53 80.23
N ASP A 493 -97.22 -21.74 79.39
CA ASP A 493 -97.36 -21.89 77.95
C ASP A 493 -96.35 -22.95 77.49
N ASP A 494 -96.78 -23.89 76.65
CA ASP A 494 -95.97 -25.02 76.19
C ASP A 494 -95.14 -24.67 74.94
N GLY A 495 -95.28 -23.46 74.41
CA GLY A 495 -94.50 -22.91 73.30
C GLY A 495 -93.39 -21.95 73.77
N MET A 496 -93.40 -20.71 73.30
CA MET A 496 -92.32 -19.73 73.58
C MET A 496 -92.38 -19.11 74.98
N GLY A 497 -93.43 -19.39 75.76
CA GLY A 497 -93.61 -18.95 77.14
C GLY A 497 -94.41 -17.66 77.28
N VAL A 498 -94.99 -17.45 78.48
CA VAL A 498 -95.85 -16.28 78.77
C VAL A 498 -95.02 -14.99 78.87
N SER A 499 -95.43 -13.93 78.17
CA SER A 499 -94.76 -12.62 78.12
C SER A 499 -95.41 -11.58 79.04
N GLU A 500 -96.74 -11.46 78.99
CA GLU A 500 -97.50 -10.42 79.68
C GLU A 500 -98.73 -10.98 80.42
N VAL A 501 -99.10 -10.32 81.52
CA VAL A 501 -100.30 -10.64 82.31
C VAL A 501 -100.90 -9.36 82.87
N TRP A 502 -102.21 -9.18 82.77
CA TRP A 502 -102.93 -8.04 83.37
C TRP A 502 -104.38 -8.38 83.71
N LEU A 503 -105.01 -7.56 84.56
CA LEU A 503 -106.46 -7.53 84.73
C LEU A 503 -107.05 -6.36 83.95
N GLU A 504 -108.24 -6.54 83.38
CA GLU A 504 -109.03 -5.48 82.78
C GLU A 504 -110.50 -5.55 83.24
N ASP A 505 -111.18 -4.42 83.38
CA ASP A 505 -112.63 -4.36 83.65
C ASP A 505 -113.47 -4.08 82.39
N GLU A 506 -114.80 -4.04 82.52
CA GLU A 506 -115.70 -3.76 81.38
C GLU A 506 -115.63 -2.31 80.90
N ALA A 507 -115.12 -1.39 81.73
CA ALA A 507 -114.89 0.01 81.36
C ALA A 507 -113.56 0.23 80.63
N GLY A 508 -112.68 -0.78 80.61
CA GLY A 508 -111.38 -0.76 79.94
C GLY A 508 -110.21 -0.28 80.82
N HIS A 509 -110.40 -0.19 82.14
CA HIS A 509 -109.29 0.02 83.07
C HIS A 509 -108.41 -1.22 83.11
N VAL A 510 -107.09 -1.02 83.06
CA VAL A 510 -106.10 -2.11 83.01
C VAL A 510 -105.16 -2.03 84.20
N TRP A 511 -104.99 -3.15 84.91
CA TRP A 511 -104.02 -3.33 85.98
C TRP A 511 -102.95 -4.33 85.55
N PRO A 512 -101.73 -3.87 85.22
CA PRO A 512 -100.66 -4.78 84.82
C PRO A 512 -100.24 -5.68 85.98
N GLY A 513 -99.96 -6.94 85.66
CA GLY A 513 -99.36 -7.90 86.54
C GLY A 513 -97.88 -8.07 86.28
N HIS A 514 -97.19 -8.66 87.26
CA HIS A 514 -95.80 -9.05 87.12
C HIS A 514 -95.62 -10.50 87.53
N PHE A 515 -94.75 -11.21 86.83
CA PHE A 515 -94.30 -12.54 87.20
C PHE A 515 -93.36 -12.45 88.40
N LEU A 516 -93.68 -13.19 89.46
CA LEU A 516 -92.85 -13.29 90.66
C LEU A 516 -91.68 -14.27 90.44
N TYR A 517 -91.92 -15.36 89.71
CA TYR A 517 -90.94 -16.38 89.29
C TYR A 517 -91.61 -17.34 88.30
N ALA A 518 -90.86 -17.86 87.31
CA ALA A 518 -91.31 -18.75 86.21
C ALA A 518 -92.79 -18.57 85.80
N SER A 519 -93.69 -19.32 86.43
CA SER A 519 -95.13 -19.34 86.09
C SER A 519 -96.03 -18.53 87.03
N HIS A 520 -95.55 -17.97 88.14
CA HIS A 520 -96.41 -17.31 89.13
C HIS A 520 -96.51 -15.81 88.88
N PHE A 521 -97.72 -15.27 88.85
CA PHE A 521 -97.94 -13.84 88.66
C PHE A 521 -98.69 -13.21 89.84
N LYS A 522 -98.54 -11.90 89.96
CA LYS A 522 -99.32 -11.04 90.87
C LYS A 522 -99.81 -9.82 90.11
N VAL A 523 -101.11 -9.55 90.21
CA VAL A 523 -101.74 -8.29 89.78
C VAL A 523 -102.21 -7.53 91.01
N SER A 524 -101.93 -6.23 91.11
CA SER A 524 -102.35 -5.39 92.24
C SER A 524 -103.27 -4.27 91.75
N LEU A 525 -104.41 -4.08 92.41
CA LEU A 525 -105.32 -2.96 92.18
C LEU A 525 -104.84 -1.76 93.00
N GLU A 526 -104.61 -0.61 92.38
CA GLU A 526 -104.24 0.61 93.12
C GLU A 526 -105.49 1.28 93.71
N ALA A 527 -105.45 1.60 95.00
CA ALA A 527 -106.55 2.25 95.71
C ALA A 527 -106.49 3.77 95.48
N GLY A 528 -107.14 4.23 94.40
CA GLY A 528 -107.30 5.65 94.09
C GLY A 528 -108.27 5.85 92.91
N GLU A 529 -109.46 6.37 93.22
CA GLU A 529 -110.44 7.00 92.33
C GLU A 529 -111.16 6.23 91.20
N ASP A 530 -110.78 4.98 90.88
CA ASP A 530 -111.57 4.15 89.93
C ASP A 530 -112.38 3.06 90.68
N GLU A 531 -113.70 3.23 90.82
CA GLU A 531 -114.58 2.14 91.27
C GLU A 531 -114.60 1.05 90.19
N ILE A 532 -114.28 -0.20 90.54
CA ILE A 532 -114.35 -1.34 89.61
C ILE A 532 -115.76 -1.40 89.01
N GLU A 533 -115.88 -1.13 87.71
CA GLU A 533 -117.15 -1.17 86.98
C GLU A 533 -117.28 -2.52 86.26
N GLY A 534 -118.16 -3.38 86.75
CA GLY A 534 -118.48 -4.66 86.13
C GLY A 534 -117.59 -5.84 86.54
N GLY A 535 -117.49 -6.84 85.66
CA GLY A 535 -116.65 -8.03 85.84
C GLY A 535 -115.19 -7.77 85.48
N LEU A 536 -114.26 -8.46 86.14
CA LEU A 536 -112.83 -8.41 85.81
C LEU A 536 -112.45 -9.56 84.88
N SER A 537 -111.54 -9.31 83.94
CA SER A 537 -110.95 -10.31 83.04
C SER A 537 -109.44 -10.33 83.21
N LEU A 538 -108.88 -11.50 83.50
CA LEU A 538 -107.44 -11.75 83.50
C LEU A 538 -107.00 -12.09 82.08
N VAL A 539 -106.07 -11.33 81.54
CA VAL A 539 -105.49 -11.55 80.21
C VAL A 539 -104.04 -12.00 80.35
N LEU A 540 -103.69 -13.05 79.62
CA LEU A 540 -102.32 -13.52 79.40
C LEU A 540 -101.97 -13.39 77.93
N VAL A 541 -100.72 -13.07 77.64
CA VAL A 541 -100.14 -13.07 76.29
C VAL A 541 -98.81 -13.81 76.34
N ASP A 542 -98.54 -14.70 75.39
CA ASP A 542 -97.23 -15.35 75.23
C ASP A 542 -96.25 -14.51 74.38
N LYS A 543 -95.03 -15.00 74.17
CA LYS A 543 -94.05 -14.32 73.30
C LYS A 543 -94.43 -14.36 71.81
N ALA A 544 -95.26 -15.30 71.40
CA ALA A 544 -95.81 -15.38 70.04
C ALA A 544 -96.99 -14.41 69.81
N GLY A 545 -97.49 -13.78 70.88
CA GLY A 545 -98.65 -12.90 70.87
C GLY A 545 -100.00 -13.60 71.01
N ASN A 546 -100.04 -14.91 71.27
CA ASN A 546 -101.30 -15.62 71.51
C ASN A 546 -101.87 -15.20 72.87
N LYS A 547 -103.18 -14.91 72.87
CA LYS A 547 -103.87 -14.35 74.04
C LYS A 547 -104.86 -15.34 74.66
N SER A 548 -104.91 -15.35 75.99
CA SER A 548 -105.87 -16.11 76.79
C SER A 548 -106.56 -15.19 77.79
N ILE A 549 -107.88 -15.30 77.90
CA ILE A 549 -108.71 -14.41 78.72
C ILE A 549 -109.57 -15.24 79.66
N GLN A 550 -109.55 -14.94 80.96
CA GLN A 550 -110.32 -15.63 81.98
C GLN A 550 -111.07 -14.64 82.88
N SER A 551 -112.39 -14.76 83.00
CA SER A 551 -113.19 -13.91 83.90
C SER A 551 -112.92 -14.22 85.38
N ILE A 552 -112.71 -13.17 86.19
CA ILE A 552 -112.40 -13.21 87.61
C ILE A 552 -113.50 -12.46 88.40
N SER A 553 -113.94 -13.03 89.51
CA SER A 553 -114.93 -12.41 90.42
C SER A 553 -114.32 -11.21 91.18
N SER A 554 -115.12 -10.18 91.43
CA SER A 554 -114.71 -8.97 92.18
C SER A 554 -114.23 -9.25 93.62
N PRO A 555 -113.33 -8.44 94.19
CA PRO A 555 -112.84 -8.61 95.56
C PRO A 555 -113.93 -8.37 96.62
N VAL A 556 -113.92 -9.14 97.72
CA VAL A 556 -114.91 -9.04 98.82
C VAL A 556 -114.62 -7.80 99.69
N LYS A 557 -115.59 -6.87 99.85
CA LYS A 557 -115.52 -5.70 100.76
C LYS A 557 -115.93 -6.11 102.20
N GLU A 558 -115.03 -6.07 103.18
CA GLU A 558 -115.35 -6.29 104.60
C GLU A 558 -116.02 -5.04 105.23
N GLN A 559 -117.17 -5.20 105.89
CA GLN A 559 -117.88 -4.13 106.61
C GLN A 559 -117.28 -3.88 108.00
N LEU A 560 -116.99 -2.60 108.31
CA LEU A 560 -116.67 -2.08 109.65
C LEU A 560 -117.94 -2.03 110.52
N SER A 561 -117.89 -2.53 111.76
CA SER A 561 -118.87 -2.23 112.82
C SER A 561 -118.22 -1.45 113.96
N SER A 562 -118.81 -0.30 114.33
CA SER A 562 -118.48 0.51 115.50
C SER A 562 -119.60 0.46 116.54
N ASP A 563 -119.30 0.09 117.80
CA ASP A 563 -119.69 0.80 119.05
C ASP A 563 -119.24 0.03 120.32
N GLU A 564 -118.84 0.83 121.33
CA GLU A 564 -118.25 0.61 122.69
C GLU A 564 -116.76 0.25 122.86
#